data_AF-A0A3D4TR59-F1
#
_entry.id   AF-A0A3D4TR59-F1
#
_cell.length_a   1.000
_cell.length_b   1.000
_cell.length_c   1.000
_cell.angle_alpha   90.00
_cell.angle_beta   90.00
_cell.angle_gamma   90.00
#
_symmetry.space_group_name_H-M   'P 1'
#
loop_
_entity.id
_entity.type
_entity.pdbx_description
1 polymer ?
#
loop_
_entity_poly.entity_id
_entity_poly.type
_entity_poly.pdbx_seq_one_letter_code
_entity_poly.pdbx_strand_id
1 'polypeptide(L)'
;MRRMAYLIPALLLAACSQPAAPPAEPAVDAPPPMEAGAPATPAASAAEPTAAAPAVPEAEAPAEDARARIESLLGDAAQYEKVFNAFKTAVVGGDRAAVVEEVRFPLNISGGKKITGPGEFQRNYEKIITPAVVKAVSEQDFGKVFVNQQGVMIGDGQVWLNGQCLDQACTKTKVKVITIQ
;
A
#
# COMPACT_ATOMS: atom_id res chain seq x y z
N MET A 1 4.22 -39.51 -30.57
CA MET A 1 3.17 -39.15 -31.56
C MET A 1 1.87 -39.86 -31.19
N ARG A 2 0.87 -39.14 -30.69
CA ARG A 2 -0.52 -39.61 -30.67
C ARG A 2 -1.44 -38.39 -30.71
N ARG A 3 -2.18 -38.29 -31.81
CA ARG A 3 -3.04 -37.18 -32.22
C ARG A 3 -4.47 -37.42 -31.73
N MET A 4 -5.23 -36.31 -31.65
CA MET A 4 -6.71 -36.20 -31.66
C MET A 4 -7.43 -36.56 -30.35
N ALA A 5 -8.50 -35.87 -29.94
CA ALA A 5 -9.41 -35.00 -30.68
C ALA A 5 -9.88 -33.82 -29.81
N TYR A 6 -9.82 -32.62 -30.39
CA TYR A 6 -10.55 -31.43 -29.95
C TYR A 6 -12.05 -31.65 -30.21
N LEU A 7 -12.90 -31.36 -29.22
CA LEU A 7 -14.34 -31.17 -29.44
C LEU A 7 -14.71 -29.78 -28.91
N ILE A 8 -14.93 -28.88 -29.87
CA ILE A 8 -15.48 -27.54 -29.73
C ILE A 8 -16.98 -27.67 -29.99
N PRO A 9 -17.86 -27.21 -29.10
CA PRO A 9 -19.20 -26.78 -29.48
C PRO A 9 -19.15 -25.29 -29.83
N ALA A 10 -19.53 -25.02 -31.07
CA ALA A 10 -19.71 -23.70 -31.63
C ALA A 10 -21.17 -23.23 -31.49
N LEU A 11 -21.32 -21.90 -31.39
CA LEU A 11 -22.49 -21.06 -31.72
C LEU A 11 -23.76 -21.07 -30.84
N LEU A 12 -24.10 -19.86 -30.34
CA LEU A 12 -25.28 -19.05 -30.74
C LEU A 12 -25.07 -17.62 -30.15
N LEU A 13 -24.69 -16.63 -30.96
CA LEU A 13 -25.57 -15.59 -31.54
C LEU A 13 -26.39 -14.78 -30.52
N ALA A 14 -25.84 -13.62 -30.12
CA ALA A 14 -26.62 -12.44 -29.76
C ALA A 14 -25.87 -11.21 -30.28
N ALA A 15 -26.11 -10.87 -31.54
CA ALA A 15 -25.88 -9.54 -32.06
C ALA A 15 -27.02 -8.64 -31.58
N CYS A 16 -26.70 -7.46 -31.05
CA CYS A 16 -27.37 -6.18 -31.31
C CYS A 16 -26.90 -5.08 -30.31
N SER A 17 -26.41 -3.99 -30.91
CA SER A 17 -26.68 -2.60 -30.49
C SER A 17 -25.88 -1.97 -29.33
N GLN A 18 -24.78 -1.31 -29.70
CA GLN A 18 -24.52 0.09 -29.29
C GLN A 18 -25.22 1.00 -30.32
N PRO A 19 -25.70 2.24 -30.02
CA PRO A 19 -25.01 3.27 -29.22
C PRO A 19 -25.93 4.21 -28.37
N ALA A 20 -25.34 5.02 -27.48
CA ALA A 20 -25.58 6.49 -27.38
C ALA A 20 -24.94 7.08 -26.10
N ALA A 21 -24.13 8.12 -26.31
CA ALA A 21 -23.67 9.07 -25.30
C ALA A 21 -24.81 10.05 -24.90
N PRO A 22 -24.64 10.85 -23.84
CA PRO A 22 -25.71 11.29 -22.95
C PRO A 22 -26.46 12.53 -23.44
N PRO A 23 -27.65 12.82 -22.90
CA PRO A 23 -28.20 14.16 -22.86
C PRO A 23 -27.80 14.88 -21.57
N ALA A 24 -27.53 16.18 -21.72
CA ALA A 24 -27.26 17.16 -20.69
C ALA A 24 -28.57 17.77 -20.14
N GLU A 25 -28.50 18.18 -18.85
CA GLU A 25 -29.21 19.31 -18.20
C GLU A 25 -30.73 19.17 -17.91
N PRO A 26 -31.27 19.78 -16.82
CA PRO A 26 -30.95 21.13 -16.34
C PRO A 26 -30.77 21.33 -14.81
N ALA A 27 -30.24 22.53 -14.51
CA ALA A 27 -30.29 23.24 -13.23
C ALA A 27 -31.74 23.57 -12.79
N VAL A 28 -31.87 24.27 -11.65
CA VAL A 28 -33.09 24.75 -10.94
C VAL A 28 -33.35 23.82 -9.73
N ASP A 29 -33.45 24.25 -8.47
CA ASP A 29 -33.95 25.49 -7.90
C ASP A 29 -33.36 25.75 -6.50
N ALA A 30 -33.51 26.98 -6.04
CA ALA A 30 -32.95 27.62 -4.86
C ALA A 30 -33.61 27.18 -3.51
N PRO A 31 -32.96 27.48 -2.35
CA PRO A 31 -33.48 27.22 -1.00
C PRO A 31 -34.46 28.32 -0.55
N PRO A 32 -35.33 28.08 0.46
CA PRO A 32 -35.21 28.83 1.74
C PRO A 32 -35.95 28.13 2.94
N PRO A 33 -36.18 28.77 4.12
CA PRO A 33 -35.50 29.89 4.79
C PRO A 33 -35.15 29.62 6.29
N MET A 34 -34.25 30.47 6.80
CA MET A 34 -34.26 31.15 8.11
C MET A 34 -34.53 30.33 9.39
N GLU A 35 -33.52 30.30 10.26
CA GLU A 35 -33.74 30.68 11.66
C GLU A 35 -32.89 31.89 11.99
N ALA A 36 -33.59 32.94 12.42
CA ALA A 36 -33.06 34.20 12.88
C ALA A 36 -32.59 34.03 14.32
N GLY A 37 -31.34 34.40 14.57
CA GLY A 37 -30.78 34.52 15.91
C GLY A 37 -29.73 35.61 15.93
N ALA A 38 -30.18 36.85 16.08
CA ALA A 38 -29.37 37.98 16.49
C ALA A 38 -30.19 38.78 17.52
N PRO A 39 -29.61 39.70 18.31
CA PRO A 39 -28.20 40.10 18.36
C PRO A 39 -27.65 40.19 19.81
N ALA A 40 -26.33 40.39 19.95
CA ALA A 40 -25.77 41.46 20.78
C ALA A 40 -24.24 41.39 20.75
N THR A 41 -23.62 42.33 20.04
CA THR A 41 -22.27 42.78 20.33
C THR A 41 -22.32 43.61 21.62
N PRO A 42 -21.24 43.67 22.41
CA PRO A 42 -20.39 44.85 22.23
C PRO A 42 -18.88 44.63 22.41
N ALA A 43 -18.17 45.58 21.82
CA ALA A 43 -16.94 46.20 22.29
C ALA A 43 -15.62 45.38 22.27
N ALA A 44 -14.82 45.77 21.28
CA ALA A 44 -13.37 45.91 21.31
C ALA A 44 -12.68 45.85 22.69
N SER A 45 -11.59 45.08 22.77
CA SER A 45 -10.44 45.45 23.60
C SER A 45 -9.14 44.89 23.02
N ALA A 46 -8.21 45.83 22.85
CA ALA A 46 -6.74 45.75 22.83
C ALA A 46 -6.02 44.42 22.58
N ALA A 47 -5.08 44.49 21.64
CA ALA A 47 -3.93 43.62 21.52
C ALA A 47 -3.02 43.69 22.76
N GLU A 48 -2.54 42.54 23.22
CA GLU A 48 -1.24 42.36 23.89
C GLU A 48 -0.68 40.96 23.56
N PRO A 49 0.64 40.80 23.41
CA PRO A 49 1.26 39.56 22.96
C PRO A 49 1.35 38.58 24.14
N THR A 50 0.64 37.46 24.07
CA THR A 50 0.84 36.40 25.06
C THR A 50 2.16 35.68 24.79
N ALA A 51 2.97 35.62 25.83
CA ALA A 51 4.27 34.98 25.88
C ALA A 51 4.23 33.55 25.35
N ALA A 52 5.33 33.16 24.70
CA ALA A 52 5.64 31.79 24.33
C ALA A 52 5.52 30.88 25.56
N ALA A 53 4.47 30.06 25.57
CA ALA A 53 4.43 28.89 26.44
C ALA A 53 5.52 27.92 25.97
N PRO A 54 6.27 27.28 26.88
CA PRO A 54 7.21 26.25 26.49
C PRO A 54 6.41 25.14 25.80
N ALA A 55 6.85 24.75 24.60
CA ALA A 55 6.36 23.56 23.95
C ALA A 55 6.59 22.39 24.91
N VAL A 56 5.52 21.91 25.53
CA VAL A 56 5.51 20.57 26.11
C VAL A 56 5.94 19.63 24.99
N PRO A 57 6.93 18.75 25.19
CA PRO A 57 7.19 17.72 24.21
C PRO A 57 5.90 16.95 24.10
N GLU A 58 5.29 16.98 22.91
CA GLU A 58 4.20 16.10 22.55
C GLU A 58 4.72 14.70 22.83
N ALA A 59 4.23 14.09 23.92
CA ALA A 59 4.51 12.71 24.20
C ALA A 59 3.99 11.96 22.97
N GLU A 60 4.91 11.49 22.12
CA GLU A 60 4.58 10.60 21.02
C GLU A 60 3.68 9.52 21.63
N ALA A 61 2.41 9.50 21.23
CA ALA A 61 1.54 8.37 21.52
C ALA A 61 2.35 7.12 21.18
N PRO A 62 2.36 6.07 22.03
CA PRO A 62 3.16 4.90 21.74
C PRO A 62 2.78 4.48 20.33
N ALA A 63 3.77 4.48 19.43
CA ALA A 63 3.58 3.91 18.11
C ALA A 63 2.91 2.57 18.37
N GLU A 64 1.68 2.37 17.84
CA GLU A 64 1.01 1.08 17.98
C GLU A 64 2.06 0.02 17.69
N ASP A 65 2.29 -0.87 18.66
CA ASP A 65 3.48 -1.72 18.62
C ASP A 65 3.37 -2.64 17.41
N ALA A 66 4.03 -2.24 16.30
CA ALA A 66 3.91 -2.93 15.03
C ALA A 66 4.38 -4.38 15.17
N ARG A 67 5.35 -4.66 16.06
CA ARG A 67 5.78 -6.04 16.36
C ARG A 67 4.64 -6.82 17.00
N ALA A 68 4.02 -6.28 18.04
CA ALA A 68 2.88 -6.94 18.69
C ALA A 68 1.71 -7.15 17.71
N ARG A 69 1.47 -6.19 16.82
CA ARG A 69 0.44 -6.28 15.79
C ARG A 69 0.74 -7.37 14.75
N ILE A 70 2.00 -7.46 14.30
CA ILE A 70 2.46 -8.52 13.40
C ILE A 70 2.35 -9.87 14.08
N GLU A 71 2.76 -9.98 15.34
CA GLU A 71 2.67 -11.22 16.11
C GLU A 71 1.21 -11.71 16.18
N SER A 72 0.30 -10.80 16.51
CA SER A 72 -1.13 -11.12 16.64
C SER A 72 -1.81 -11.47 15.31
N LEU A 73 -1.43 -10.86 14.19
CA LEU A 73 -2.12 -11.04 12.90
C LEU A 73 -1.44 -12.04 11.97
N LEU A 74 -0.11 -12.01 11.94
CA LEU A 74 0.72 -12.62 10.91
C LEU A 74 1.71 -13.66 11.49
N GLY A 75 1.88 -13.70 12.81
CA GLY A 75 2.68 -14.69 13.51
C GLY A 75 4.12 -14.22 13.77
N ASP A 76 5.01 -14.30 12.79
CA ASP A 76 6.47 -14.23 13.07
C ASP A 76 7.04 -12.81 12.93
N ALA A 77 6.85 -11.95 13.93
CA ALA A 77 7.29 -10.55 13.89
C ALA A 77 8.79 -10.39 13.66
N ALA A 78 9.61 -11.27 14.24
CA ALA A 78 11.06 -11.26 14.07
C ALA A 78 11.47 -11.55 12.62
N GLN A 79 10.80 -12.49 11.94
CA GLN A 79 11.06 -12.77 10.53
C GLN A 79 10.64 -11.60 9.62
N TYR A 80 9.52 -10.91 9.92
CA TYR A 80 9.14 -9.70 9.19
C TYR A 80 10.18 -8.59 9.34
N GLU A 81 10.65 -8.35 10.56
CA GLU A 81 11.70 -7.35 10.83
C GLU A 81 12.99 -7.66 10.08
N LYS A 82 13.40 -8.93 10.10
CA LYS A 82 14.60 -9.39 9.40
C LYS A 82 14.53 -9.09 7.90
N VAL A 83 13.41 -9.43 7.26
CA VAL A 83 13.20 -9.21 5.83
C VAL A 83 13.08 -7.72 5.52
N PHE A 84 12.39 -6.96 6.36
CA PHE A 84 12.30 -5.51 6.24
C PHE A 84 13.69 -4.87 6.22
N ASN A 85 14.54 -5.20 7.19
CA ASN A 85 15.88 -4.64 7.31
C ASN A 85 16.81 -5.09 6.17
N ALA A 86 16.73 -6.36 5.76
CA ALA A 86 17.50 -6.88 4.62
C ALA A 86 17.11 -6.17 3.32
N PHE A 87 15.80 -6.05 3.05
CA PHE A 87 15.30 -5.37 1.87
C PHE A 87 15.65 -3.88 1.89
N LYS A 88 15.49 -3.20 3.02
CA LYS A 88 15.88 -1.79 3.19
C LYS A 88 17.35 -1.57 2.90
N THR A 89 18.21 -2.40 3.46
CA THR A 89 19.67 -2.34 3.24
C THR A 89 20.00 -2.54 1.75
N ALA A 90 19.40 -3.53 1.10
CA ALA A 90 19.64 -3.83 -0.30
C ALA A 90 19.17 -2.69 -1.22
N VAL A 91 17.98 -2.12 -0.98
CA VAL A 91 17.43 -1.01 -1.76
C VAL A 91 18.27 0.26 -1.59
N VAL A 92 18.60 0.63 -0.35
CA VAL A 92 19.40 1.85 -0.06
C VAL A 92 20.85 1.69 -0.55
N GLY A 93 21.42 0.48 -0.46
CA GLY A 93 22.74 0.17 -0.99
C GLY A 93 22.80 0.01 -2.51
N GLY A 94 21.65 -0.01 -3.20
CA GLY A 94 21.59 -0.24 -4.64
C GLY A 94 21.95 -1.67 -5.08
N ASP A 95 21.94 -2.63 -4.15
CA ASP A 95 22.29 -4.02 -4.43
C ASP A 95 21.12 -4.77 -5.06
N ARG A 96 21.10 -4.78 -6.40
CA ARG A 96 20.04 -5.41 -7.19
C ARG A 96 19.93 -6.91 -6.93
N ALA A 97 21.04 -7.59 -6.67
CA ALA A 97 21.04 -9.03 -6.44
C ALA A 97 20.41 -9.34 -5.08
N ALA A 98 20.81 -8.62 -4.03
CA ALA A 98 20.23 -8.77 -2.70
C ALA A 98 18.73 -8.40 -2.67
N VAL A 99 18.31 -7.37 -3.40
CA VAL A 99 16.88 -7.03 -3.51
C VAL A 99 16.08 -8.19 -4.11
N VAL A 100 16.59 -8.83 -5.17
CA VAL A 100 15.93 -9.98 -5.81
C VAL A 100 15.76 -11.15 -4.84
N GLU A 101 16.75 -11.41 -3.98
CA GLU A 101 16.67 -12.47 -2.99
C GLU A 101 15.55 -12.25 -1.98
N GLU A 102 15.20 -10.98 -1.67
CA GLU A 102 14.11 -10.62 -0.77
C GLU A 102 12.72 -10.59 -1.41
N VAL A 103 12.64 -10.79 -2.73
CA VAL A 103 11.39 -10.79 -3.48
C VAL A 103 10.84 -12.20 -3.69
N ARG A 104 9.54 -12.36 -3.52
CA ARG A 104 8.79 -13.55 -3.93
C ARG A 104 8.23 -13.36 -5.32
N PHE A 105 8.48 -14.35 -6.18
CA PHE A 105 7.86 -14.42 -7.50
C PHE A 105 6.64 -15.36 -7.50
N PRO A 106 5.57 -15.05 -8.27
CA PRO A 106 5.40 -13.82 -9.06
C PRO A 106 5.18 -12.58 -8.17
N LEU A 107 5.90 -11.50 -8.47
CA LEU A 107 5.83 -10.22 -7.76
C LEU A 107 4.74 -9.36 -8.39
N ASN A 108 3.85 -8.78 -7.59
CA ASN A 108 2.88 -7.80 -8.09
C ASN A 108 3.56 -6.44 -8.24
N ILE A 109 3.33 -5.78 -9.37
CA ILE A 109 3.84 -4.44 -9.63
C ILE A 109 2.73 -3.48 -10.08
N SER A 110 3.07 -2.20 -10.11
CA SER A 110 2.15 -1.11 -10.45
C SER A 110 1.32 -1.39 -11.71
N GLY A 111 0.03 -1.04 -11.65
CA GLY A 111 -0.93 -1.28 -12.74
C GLY A 111 -1.35 -2.74 -12.90
N GLY A 112 -1.31 -3.53 -11.82
CA GLY A 112 -1.79 -4.92 -11.78
C GLY A 112 -0.93 -5.92 -12.57
N LYS A 113 0.27 -5.50 -13.00
CA LYS A 113 1.22 -6.33 -13.72
C LYS A 113 1.95 -7.27 -12.76
N LYS A 114 2.51 -8.36 -13.28
CA LYS A 114 3.28 -9.33 -12.50
C LYS A 114 4.63 -9.58 -13.13
N ILE A 115 5.67 -9.58 -12.30
CA ILE A 115 7.01 -10.04 -12.67
C ILE A 115 7.12 -11.50 -12.28
N THR A 116 7.45 -12.36 -13.24
CA THR A 116 7.34 -13.82 -13.07
C THR A 116 8.60 -14.46 -12.52
N GLY A 117 9.73 -13.77 -12.57
CA GLY A 117 11.00 -14.31 -12.09
C GLY A 117 12.13 -13.29 -11.99
N PRO A 118 13.28 -13.72 -11.44
CA PRO A 118 14.41 -12.84 -11.11
C PRO A 118 15.03 -12.18 -12.35
N GLY A 119 15.15 -12.90 -13.47
CA GLY A 119 15.71 -12.33 -14.69
C GLY A 119 14.84 -11.21 -15.28
N GLU A 120 13.52 -11.31 -15.17
CA GLU A 120 12.60 -10.25 -15.59
C GLU A 120 12.65 -9.05 -14.64
N PHE A 121 12.75 -9.30 -13.33
CA PHE A 121 12.94 -8.26 -12.32
C PHE A 121 14.21 -7.45 -12.58
N GLN A 122 15.35 -8.11 -12.81
CA GLN A 122 16.63 -7.43 -13.04
C GLN A 122 16.61 -6.54 -14.29
N ARG A 123 15.99 -7.02 -15.39
CA ARG A 123 15.84 -6.21 -16.62
C ARG A 123 14.95 -4.98 -16.43
N ASN A 124 14.03 -5.02 -15.48
CA ASN A 124 13.09 -3.94 -15.19
C ASN A 124 13.39 -3.24 -13.85
N TYR A 125 14.56 -3.46 -13.27
CA TYR A 125 14.85 -3.05 -11.89
C TYR A 125 14.56 -1.58 -11.64
N GLU A 126 15.04 -0.70 -12.50
CA GLU A 126 14.86 0.76 -12.36
C GLU A 126 13.41 1.22 -12.55
N LYS A 127 12.58 0.40 -13.22
CA LYS A 127 11.14 0.65 -13.37
C LYS A 127 10.34 0.14 -12.17
N ILE A 128 10.89 -0.79 -11.40
CA ILE A 128 10.25 -1.42 -10.23
C ILE A 128 10.71 -0.71 -8.95
N ILE A 129 12.02 -0.61 -8.74
CA ILE A 129 12.66 0.13 -7.65
C ILE A 129 12.86 1.57 -8.12
N THR A 130 11.75 2.32 -8.15
CA THR A 130 11.75 3.73 -8.51
C THR A 130 12.31 4.59 -7.37
N PRO A 131 12.68 5.86 -7.62
CA PRO A 131 13.09 6.77 -6.55
C PRO A 131 12.05 6.91 -5.42
N ALA A 132 10.76 6.79 -5.75
CA ALA A 132 9.70 6.81 -4.75
C ALA A 132 9.73 5.58 -3.84
N VAL A 133 9.97 4.39 -4.39
CA VAL A 133 10.16 3.15 -3.62
C VAL A 133 11.39 3.26 -2.73
N VAL A 134 12.52 3.73 -3.27
CA VAL A 134 13.75 3.93 -2.50
C VAL A 134 13.50 4.87 -1.32
N LYS A 135 12.83 6.01 -1.56
CA LYS A 135 12.49 6.98 -0.52
C LYS A 135 11.61 6.34 0.57
N ALA A 136 10.50 5.73 0.18
CA ALA A 136 9.57 5.09 1.11
C ALA A 136 10.27 4.05 2.00
N VAL A 137 11.08 3.17 1.40
CA VAL A 137 11.82 2.13 2.13
C VAL A 137 12.90 2.74 3.03
N SER A 138 13.59 3.77 2.58
CA SER A 138 14.68 4.40 3.33
C SER A 138 14.19 5.13 4.58
N GLU A 139 13.05 5.81 4.49
CA GLU A 139 12.48 6.63 5.57
C GLU A 139 11.63 5.79 6.53
N GLN A 140 11.11 4.63 6.09
CA GLN A 140 10.27 3.79 6.92
C GLN A 140 11.04 3.25 8.14
N ASP A 141 10.42 3.39 9.31
CA ASP A 141 10.79 2.69 10.54
C ASP A 141 9.92 1.44 10.73
N PHE A 142 10.54 0.33 11.15
CA PHE A 142 9.83 -0.94 11.31
C PHE A 142 8.79 -0.90 12.45
N GLY A 143 9.05 -0.17 13.53
CA GLY A 143 8.11 -0.02 14.64
C GLY A 143 6.87 0.81 14.29
N LYS A 144 6.90 1.54 13.16
CA LYS A 144 5.83 2.42 12.68
C LYS A 144 5.18 1.94 11.38
N VAL A 145 5.46 0.70 10.94
CA VAL A 145 4.83 0.15 9.72
C VAL A 145 3.35 -0.09 9.95
N PHE A 146 2.57 0.06 8.88
CA PHE A 146 1.16 -0.33 8.90
C PHE A 146 1.03 -1.84 8.70
N VAL A 147 0.18 -2.47 9.50
CA VAL A 147 0.04 -3.94 9.55
C VAL A 147 -1.43 -4.32 9.48
N ASN A 148 -1.76 -5.21 8.54
CA ASN A 148 -3.08 -5.83 8.45
C ASN A 148 -2.94 -7.29 7.99
N GLN A 149 -4.07 -7.96 7.72
CA GLN A 149 -4.08 -9.37 7.28
C GLN A 149 -3.39 -9.60 5.92
N GLN A 150 -3.21 -8.56 5.11
CA GLN A 150 -2.48 -8.63 3.84
C GLN A 150 -0.97 -8.55 4.03
N GLY A 151 -0.49 -8.20 5.23
CA GLY A 151 0.92 -8.16 5.57
C GLY A 151 1.35 -6.83 6.17
N VAL A 152 2.64 -6.55 6.00
CA VAL A 152 3.29 -5.32 6.44
C VAL A 152 3.44 -4.39 5.25
N MET A 153 2.95 -3.16 5.39
CA MET A 153 3.01 -2.11 4.38
C MET A 153 4.15 -1.13 4.70
N ILE A 154 4.92 -0.79 3.67
CA ILE A 154 6.01 0.20 3.73
C ILE A 154 5.60 1.42 2.91
N GLY A 155 5.77 2.60 3.50
CA GLY A 155 5.26 3.86 2.95
C GLY A 155 3.72 3.85 2.86
N ASP A 156 3.19 4.41 1.79
CA ASP A 156 1.78 4.51 1.45
C ASP A 156 1.26 3.31 0.64
N GLY A 157 1.98 2.18 0.66
CA GLY A 157 1.65 0.98 -0.11
C GLY A 157 2.58 0.69 -1.27
N GLN A 158 3.71 1.40 -1.36
CA GLN A 158 4.73 1.15 -2.37
C GLN A 158 5.29 -0.27 -2.24
N VAL A 159 5.44 -0.81 -1.02
CA VAL A 159 5.94 -2.18 -0.81
C VAL A 159 5.11 -2.93 0.21
N TRP A 160 4.87 -4.22 -0.04
CA TRP A 160 4.23 -5.14 0.90
C TRP A 160 5.08 -6.37 1.18
N LEU A 161 5.22 -6.70 2.46
CA LEU A 161 5.81 -7.96 2.94
C LEU A 161 4.72 -8.90 3.42
N ASN A 162 4.82 -10.18 3.09
CA ASN A 162 3.88 -11.17 3.60
C ASN A 162 4.53 -12.57 3.71
N GLY A 163 4.11 -13.33 4.72
CA GLY A 163 4.55 -14.70 4.97
C GLY A 163 3.79 -15.72 4.12
N GLN A 164 4.50 -16.71 3.57
CA GLN A 164 3.90 -17.87 2.92
C GLN A 164 4.20 -19.15 3.70
N CYS A 165 3.18 -19.99 3.88
CA CYS A 165 3.36 -21.34 4.40
C CYS A 165 4.18 -22.20 3.43
N LEU A 166 5.23 -22.82 3.92
CA LEU A 166 6.09 -23.74 3.17
C LEU A 166 5.62 -25.20 3.27
N ASP A 167 4.73 -25.49 4.21
CA ASP A 167 4.11 -26.80 4.42
C ASP A 167 2.59 -26.66 4.59
N GLN A 168 1.86 -27.76 4.39
CA GLN A 168 0.40 -27.80 4.45
C GLN A 168 -0.14 -27.44 5.84
N ALA A 169 0.63 -27.69 6.90
CA ALA A 169 0.25 -27.36 8.26
C ALA A 169 0.67 -25.93 8.66
N CYS A 170 1.28 -25.16 7.75
CA CYS A 170 1.79 -23.80 8.01
C CYS A 170 2.74 -23.70 9.20
N THR A 171 3.45 -24.78 9.53
CA THR A 171 4.42 -24.81 10.64
C THR A 171 5.73 -24.10 10.31
N LYS A 172 6.01 -23.91 9.02
CA LYS A 172 7.14 -23.16 8.48
C LYS A 172 6.59 -22.06 7.59
N THR A 173 6.94 -20.82 7.92
CA THR A 173 6.59 -19.65 7.11
C THR A 173 7.84 -18.99 6.58
N LYS A 174 7.76 -18.41 5.37
CA LYS A 174 8.80 -17.58 4.80
C LYS A 174 8.24 -16.23 4.41
N VAL A 175 8.72 -15.17 5.05
CA VAL A 175 8.38 -13.79 4.68
C VAL A 175 9.25 -13.34 3.52
N LYS A 176 8.63 -12.67 2.55
CA LYS A 176 9.29 -12.02 1.41
C LYS A 176 8.46 -10.81 0.97
N VAL A 177 9.04 -9.97 0.12
CA VAL A 177 8.34 -8.89 -0.58
C VAL A 177 7.42 -9.49 -1.65
N ILE A 178 6.17 -9.05 -1.68
CA ILE A 178 5.12 -9.63 -2.54
C ILE A 178 4.55 -8.63 -3.55
N THR A 179 4.76 -7.33 -3.29
CA THR A 179 4.24 -6.23 -4.09
C THR A 179 5.23 -5.06 -4.06
N ILE A 180 5.48 -4.44 -5.22
CA ILE A 180 6.24 -3.17 -5.37
C ILE A 180 5.55 -2.27 -6.40
N GLN A 181 5.05 -1.08 -6.04
CA GLN A 181 4.23 -0.22 -6.92
C GLN A 181 4.70 1.23 -7.04
#